data_AF-A0A4Y9ENG2-F1
#
_entry.id   AF-A0A4Y9ENG2-F1
#
_cell.length_a   1.000
_cell.length_b   1.000
_cell.length_c   1.000
_cell.angle_alpha   90.00
_cell.angle_beta   90.00
_cell.angle_gamma   90.00
#
_symmetry.space_group_name_H-M   'P 1'
#
loop_
_entity.id
_entity.type
_entity.pdbx_description
1 polymer ?
#
loop_
_entity_poly.entity_id
_entity_poly.type
_entity_poly.pdbx_seq_one_letter_code
_entity_poly.pdbx_strand_id
1 'polypeptide(L)'
;MIEVSINGEPRKLAAGMTVAGLLAELALPGDKVAVERNLEIVPRSTFAQVALAQGDRLEIVHFVGGGQDDGDGWEVAGRQFKSRLIVGTGKYKDYATNAAAVTASGAEIVTVAVRRVNVTDRGAPMLTDFIDPKKFTYLPNTAGCFTADDAIRTLRLAREAGGWNLVKLEVLGEARTLYPDMAETLKATEVLVKEGFDVMVYCADDPIAAKKLEDLGACAIMPLGSLIGSGLGIQNPVTIRMIIEGAKVPVLVDAGVGTASDAAAAMELGCAGVLMNTAIAEAKDPLLMARAMKLAVESGRLAYRAGRMAKRRYADPSSPLAGLI
;
A
#
# COMPACT_ATOMS: atom_id res chain seq x y z
N MET A 1 -13.94 40.98 -33.43
CA MET A 1 -13.30 39.66 -33.25
C MET A 1 -11.88 39.76 -33.78
N ILE A 2 -10.94 39.09 -33.12
CA ILE A 2 -9.56 38.92 -33.59
C ILE A 2 -9.33 37.45 -33.91
N GLU A 3 -8.46 37.14 -34.87
CA GLU A 3 -7.96 35.80 -35.14
C GLU A 3 -6.57 35.62 -34.53
N VAL A 4 -6.37 34.53 -33.80
CA VAL A 4 -5.09 34.13 -33.19
C VAL A 4 -4.83 32.65 -33.48
N SER A 5 -3.60 32.20 -33.29
CA SER A 5 -3.23 30.77 -33.29
C SER A 5 -2.87 30.35 -31.88
N ILE A 6 -3.41 29.23 -31.41
CA ILE A 6 -3.12 28.67 -30.08
C ILE A 6 -2.64 27.24 -30.28
N ASN A 7 -1.39 26.94 -29.92
CA ASN A 7 -0.74 25.64 -30.12
C ASN A 7 -0.88 25.13 -31.57
N GLY A 8 -0.72 26.04 -32.53
CA GLY A 8 -0.90 25.76 -33.96
C GLY A 8 -2.35 25.76 -34.48
N GLU A 9 -3.38 25.90 -33.63
CA GLU A 9 -4.78 25.92 -34.06
C GLU A 9 -5.37 27.34 -34.15
N PRO A 10 -5.99 27.73 -35.28
CA PRO A 10 -6.60 29.05 -35.42
C PRO A 10 -7.88 29.19 -34.58
N ARG A 11 -8.03 30.32 -33.86
CA ARG A 11 -9.24 30.67 -33.11
C ARG A 11 -9.66 32.11 -33.31
N LYS A 12 -10.97 32.37 -33.19
CA LYS A 12 -11.59 33.69 -33.17
C LYS A 12 -11.95 34.09 -31.75
N LEU A 13 -11.43 35.20 -31.28
CA LEU A 13 -11.65 35.71 -29.92
C LEU A 13 -12.28 37.11 -29.94
N ALA A 14 -12.90 37.51 -28.83
CA ALA A 14 -13.35 38.88 -28.66
C ALA A 14 -12.17 39.86 -28.71
N ALA A 15 -12.36 41.02 -29.34
CA ALA A 15 -11.32 42.05 -29.35
C ALA A 15 -11.08 42.58 -27.93
N GLY A 16 -9.82 42.79 -27.55
CA GLY A 16 -9.43 43.23 -26.20
C GLY A 16 -9.35 42.13 -25.14
N MET A 17 -9.51 40.86 -25.53
CA MET A 17 -9.31 39.72 -24.63
C MET A 17 -7.87 39.67 -24.13
N THR A 18 -7.68 39.43 -22.83
CA THR A 18 -6.35 39.28 -22.23
C THR A 18 -5.93 37.81 -22.19
N VAL A 19 -4.65 37.53 -21.95
CA VAL A 19 -4.16 36.15 -21.75
C VAL A 19 -4.94 35.45 -20.62
N ALA A 20 -5.22 36.14 -19.51
CA ALA A 20 -6.04 35.59 -18.43
C ALA A 20 -7.48 35.29 -18.89
N GLY A 21 -8.07 36.18 -19.69
CA GLY A 21 -9.41 35.97 -20.27
C GLY A 21 -9.45 34.75 -21.19
N LEU A 22 -8.43 34.58 -22.03
CA LEU A 22 -8.30 33.40 -22.89
C LEU A 22 -8.16 32.11 -22.07
N LEU A 23 -7.30 32.09 -21.05
CA LEU A 23 -7.12 30.91 -20.20
C LEU A 23 -8.44 30.53 -19.49
N ALA A 24 -9.22 31.53 -19.05
CA ALA A 24 -10.54 31.29 -18.48
C ALA A 24 -11.52 30.70 -19.50
N GLU A 25 -11.54 31.19 -20.75
CA GLU A 25 -12.37 30.64 -21.83
C GLU A 25 -11.98 29.19 -22.20
N LEU A 26 -10.68 28.88 -22.15
CA LEU A 26 -10.15 27.53 -22.38
C LEU A 26 -10.26 26.60 -21.16
N ALA A 27 -10.80 27.08 -20.04
CA ALA A 27 -10.85 26.38 -18.75
C ALA A 27 -9.47 25.89 -18.27
N LEU A 28 -8.41 26.65 -18.56
CA LEU A 28 -7.04 26.35 -18.15
C LEU A 28 -6.65 27.12 -16.88
N PRO A 29 -6.14 26.45 -15.84
CA PRO A 29 -5.69 27.09 -14.62
C PRO A 29 -4.39 27.88 -14.85
N GLY A 30 -4.47 29.22 -14.76
CA GLY A 30 -3.35 30.12 -15.04
C GLY A 30 -2.10 29.94 -14.16
N ASP A 31 -2.26 29.33 -12.98
CA ASP A 31 -1.16 28.98 -12.08
C ASP A 31 -0.41 27.71 -12.50
N LYS A 32 -1.00 26.86 -13.35
CA LYS A 32 -0.44 25.57 -13.79
C LYS A 32 0.04 25.53 -15.23
N VAL A 33 -0.06 26.65 -15.95
CA VAL A 33 0.35 26.77 -17.36
C VAL A 33 1.44 27.83 -17.53
N ALA A 34 2.25 27.66 -18.56
CA ALA A 34 3.12 28.70 -19.10
C ALA A 34 2.56 29.12 -20.46
N VAL A 35 2.60 30.43 -20.73
CA VAL A 35 2.11 31.01 -21.98
C VAL A 35 3.25 31.76 -22.64
N GLU A 36 3.54 31.38 -23.88
CA GLU A 36 4.36 32.14 -24.81
C GLU A 36 3.44 32.89 -25.78
N ARG A 37 3.79 34.12 -26.14
CA ARG A 37 3.15 34.91 -27.18
C ARG A 37 4.21 35.38 -28.16
N ASN A 38 4.10 34.98 -29.43
CA ASN A 38 5.01 35.38 -30.50
C ASN A 38 6.50 35.16 -30.16
N LEU A 39 6.85 33.99 -29.60
CA LEU A 39 8.21 33.64 -29.16
C LEU A 39 8.70 34.34 -27.88
N GLU A 40 7.82 35.08 -27.18
CA GLU A 40 8.14 35.69 -25.89
C GLU A 40 7.30 35.07 -24.77
N ILE A 41 7.97 34.62 -23.71
CA ILE A 41 7.29 34.11 -22.51
C ILE A 41 6.56 35.25 -21.82
N VAL A 42 5.26 35.10 -21.64
CA VAL A 42 4.43 36.04 -20.89
C VAL A 42 4.58 35.69 -19.40
N PRO A 43 5.10 36.60 -18.54
CA PRO A 43 5.17 36.33 -17.11
C PRO A 43 3.77 36.13 -16.53
N ARG A 44 3.58 35.10 -15.69
CA ARG A 44 2.28 34.77 -15.07
C ARG A 44 1.61 35.95 -14.36
N SER A 45 2.40 36.81 -13.71
CA SER A 45 1.91 38.03 -13.05
C SER A 45 1.29 39.06 -14.00
N THR A 46 1.52 38.93 -15.31
CA THR A 46 1.07 39.88 -16.34
C THR A 46 -0.11 39.39 -17.18
N PHE A 47 -0.62 38.18 -16.92
CA PHE A 47 -1.69 37.57 -17.74
C PHE A 47 -2.97 38.42 -17.82
N ALA A 48 -3.29 39.16 -16.75
CA ALA A 48 -4.47 40.01 -16.72
C ALA A 48 -4.32 41.31 -17.52
N GLN A 49 -3.09 41.72 -17.83
CA GLN A 49 -2.77 42.99 -18.48
C GLN A 49 -2.42 42.81 -19.97
N VAL A 50 -1.89 41.65 -20.35
CA VAL A 50 -1.48 41.40 -21.73
C VAL A 50 -2.71 41.13 -22.60
N ALA A 51 -3.10 42.13 -23.40
CA ALA A 51 -4.16 42.03 -24.40
C ALA A 51 -3.68 41.31 -25.67
N LEU A 52 -4.51 40.41 -26.18
CA LEU A 52 -4.31 39.70 -27.44
C LEU A 52 -4.68 40.59 -28.62
N ALA A 53 -3.92 40.45 -29.71
CA ALA A 53 -4.04 41.19 -30.95
C ALA A 53 -4.27 40.24 -32.14
N GLN A 54 -4.78 40.79 -33.23
CA GLN A 54 -4.93 40.08 -34.50
C GLN A 54 -3.60 39.47 -34.93
N GLY A 55 -3.60 38.17 -35.22
CA GLY A 55 -2.44 37.42 -35.72
C GLY A 55 -1.49 36.90 -34.66
N ASP A 56 -1.77 37.09 -33.36
CA ASP A 56 -0.94 36.53 -32.29
C ASP A 56 -0.85 35.01 -32.39
N ARG A 57 0.35 34.48 -32.14
CA ARG A 57 0.61 33.05 -31.96
C ARG A 57 0.93 32.78 -30.50
N LEU A 58 0.18 31.89 -29.89
CA LEU A 58 0.31 31.51 -28.49
C LEU A 58 0.72 30.05 -28.38
N GLU A 59 1.73 29.77 -27.58
CA GLU A 59 2.04 28.42 -27.11
C GLU A 59 1.70 28.33 -25.62
N ILE A 60 0.73 27.49 -25.28
CA ILE A 60 0.26 27.25 -23.93
C ILE A 60 0.64 25.82 -23.57
N VAL A 61 1.58 25.70 -22.63
CA VAL A 61 2.12 24.41 -22.19
C VAL A 61 1.87 24.21 -20.69
N HIS A 62 1.75 22.96 -20.28
CA HIS A 62 1.70 22.57 -18.87
C HIS A 62 2.59 21.35 -18.65
N PHE A 63 3.02 21.14 -17.41
CA PHE A 63 3.72 19.92 -17.07
C PHE A 63 2.76 18.73 -17.15
N VAL A 64 3.09 17.75 -17.99
CA VAL A 64 2.45 16.44 -18.03
C VAL A 64 3.30 15.50 -17.18
N GLY A 65 2.84 15.23 -15.96
CA GLY A 65 3.36 14.12 -15.14
C GLY A 65 2.60 12.84 -15.50
N GLY A 66 3.21 11.98 -16.31
CA GLY A 66 2.65 10.68 -16.66
C GLY A 66 2.96 9.62 -15.61
N GLY A 67 1.91 9.03 -15.02
CA GLY A 67 1.92 7.71 -14.41
C GLY A 67 0.69 7.00 -14.95
N GLN A 68 0.89 5.92 -15.70
CA GLN A 68 -0.21 5.10 -16.15
C GLN A 68 -0.78 4.43 -14.90
N ASP A 69 -1.93 4.89 -14.42
CA ASP A 69 -2.69 4.15 -13.41
C ASP A 69 -3.18 2.89 -14.13
N ASP A 70 -2.43 1.81 -13.98
CA ASP A 70 -2.72 0.54 -14.66
C ASP A 70 -3.96 -0.18 -14.06
N GLY A 71 -4.57 0.46 -13.06
CA GLY A 71 -5.77 0.00 -12.37
C GLY A 71 -5.54 -1.17 -11.41
N ASP A 72 -4.29 -1.59 -11.16
CA ASP A 72 -3.97 -2.80 -10.35
C ASP A 72 -3.93 -2.54 -8.84
N GLY A 73 -4.92 -1.80 -8.35
CA GLY A 73 -5.17 -1.63 -6.93
C GLY A 73 -5.77 -2.87 -6.26
N TRP A 74 -6.01 -2.78 -4.97
CA TRP A 74 -6.73 -3.80 -4.21
C TRP A 74 -7.64 -3.17 -3.17
N GLU A 75 -8.67 -3.92 -2.77
CA GLU A 75 -9.66 -3.47 -1.81
C GLU A 75 -9.67 -4.33 -0.57
N VAL A 76 -9.85 -3.71 0.60
CA VAL A 76 -10.26 -4.39 1.83
C VAL A 76 -11.22 -3.49 2.59
N ALA A 77 -12.33 -4.06 3.09
CA ALA A 77 -13.33 -3.33 3.87
C ALA A 77 -13.84 -2.03 3.21
N GLY A 78 -14.08 -2.06 1.89
CA GLY A 78 -14.57 -0.90 1.14
C GLY A 78 -13.50 0.16 0.82
N ARG A 79 -12.23 -0.08 1.15
CA ARG A 79 -11.12 0.88 0.97
C ARG A 79 -10.16 0.39 -0.10
N GLN A 80 -9.85 1.27 -1.05
CA GLN A 80 -8.95 1.02 -2.17
C GLN A 80 -7.52 1.44 -1.83
N PHE A 81 -6.55 0.60 -2.20
CA PHE A 81 -5.12 0.82 -1.98
C PHE A 81 -4.34 0.49 -3.25
N LYS A 82 -3.23 1.21 -3.47
CA LYS A 82 -2.29 0.95 -4.56
C LYS A 82 -1.13 0.09 -4.07
N SER A 83 -0.58 0.43 -2.91
CA SER A 83 0.50 -0.30 -2.27
C SER A 83 -0.02 -1.60 -1.70
N ARG A 84 0.63 -2.70 -2.09
CA ARG A 84 0.37 -4.06 -1.58
C ARG A 84 1.30 -4.45 -0.43
N LEU A 85 2.07 -3.49 0.08
CA LEU A 85 2.98 -3.67 1.21
C LEU A 85 2.41 -2.96 2.44
N ILE A 86 2.15 -3.74 3.50
CA ILE A 86 1.77 -3.24 4.82
C ILE A 86 2.99 -3.32 5.74
N VAL A 87 3.29 -2.24 6.46
CA VAL A 87 4.49 -2.16 7.31
C VAL A 87 4.10 -1.99 8.78
N GLY A 88 4.72 -2.78 9.64
CA GLY A 88 4.63 -2.58 11.09
C GLY A 88 5.48 -1.42 11.59
N THR A 89 5.10 -0.87 12.73
CA THR A 89 5.76 0.30 13.34
C THR A 89 6.61 -0.06 14.57
N GLY A 90 6.83 -1.35 14.83
CA GLY A 90 7.58 -1.82 16.00
C GLY A 90 9.06 -2.05 15.71
N LYS A 91 9.89 -2.05 16.76
CA LYS A 91 11.32 -2.48 16.76
C LYS A 91 12.32 -1.58 16.01
N TYR A 92 11.88 -0.47 15.42
CA TYR A 92 12.81 0.55 14.93
C TYR A 92 13.56 1.19 16.08
N LYS A 93 14.77 1.71 15.78
CA LYS A 93 15.59 2.45 16.74
C LYS A 93 14.86 3.64 17.35
N ASP A 94 14.12 4.38 16.52
CA ASP A 94 13.36 5.57 16.89
C ASP A 94 12.21 5.81 15.91
N TYR A 95 11.28 6.70 16.26
CA TYR A 95 10.12 7.01 15.43
C TYR A 95 10.46 7.78 14.14
N ALA A 96 11.59 8.51 14.12
CA ALA A 96 12.04 9.18 12.90
C ALA A 96 12.48 8.16 11.83
N THR A 97 13.26 7.15 12.23
CA THR A 97 13.67 6.04 11.38
C THR A 97 12.45 5.25 10.89
N ASN A 98 11.48 5.02 11.78
CA ASN A 98 10.21 4.37 11.45
C ASN A 98 9.43 5.13 10.37
N ALA A 99 9.18 6.42 10.56
CA ALA A 99 8.47 7.25 9.58
C ALA A 99 9.19 7.33 8.23
N ALA A 100 10.52 7.41 8.25
CA ALA A 100 11.33 7.39 7.03
C ALA A 100 11.26 6.04 6.31
N ALA A 101 11.29 4.93 7.04
CA ALA A 101 11.13 3.59 6.48
C ALA A 101 9.73 3.37 5.88
N VAL A 102 8.67 3.81 6.57
CA VAL A 102 7.28 3.77 6.04
C VAL A 102 7.19 4.56 4.74
N THR A 103 7.76 5.76 4.70
CA THR A 103 7.78 6.58 3.47
C THR A 103 8.56 5.88 2.34
N ALA A 104 9.73 5.32 2.63
CA ALA A 104 10.55 4.61 1.65
C ALA A 104 9.89 3.34 1.11
N SER A 105 9.09 2.66 1.95
CA SER A 105 8.32 1.48 1.56
C SER A 105 7.14 1.80 0.64
N GLY A 106 6.66 3.05 0.64
CA GLY A 106 5.44 3.43 -0.06
C GLY A 106 4.19 2.75 0.50
N ALA A 107 4.22 2.26 1.74
CA ALA A 107 3.06 1.65 2.40
C ALA A 107 1.96 2.70 2.65
N GLU A 108 0.72 2.32 2.40
CA GLU A 108 -0.47 3.14 2.71
C GLU A 108 -1.14 2.69 4.01
N ILE A 109 -0.90 1.45 4.43
CA ILE A 109 -1.38 0.87 5.68
C ILE A 109 -0.19 0.61 6.60
N VAL A 110 -0.30 1.05 7.86
CA VAL A 110 0.69 0.78 8.90
C VAL A 110 0.04 0.07 10.09
N THR A 111 0.67 -0.99 10.59
CA THR A 111 0.15 -1.65 11.79
C THR A 111 0.66 -0.99 13.04
N VAL A 112 -0.22 -0.79 14.03
CA VAL A 112 0.12 -0.15 15.30
C VAL A 112 -0.29 -1.05 16.46
N ALA A 113 0.61 -1.26 17.41
CA ALA A 113 0.27 -1.98 18.63
C ALA A 113 -0.35 -1.01 19.64
N VAL A 114 -1.46 -1.42 20.26
CA VAL A 114 -2.07 -0.65 21.35
C VAL A 114 -1.20 -0.81 22.60
N ARG A 115 -0.64 0.29 23.10
CA ARG A 115 0.18 0.31 24.32
C ARG A 115 -0.36 1.30 25.34
N ARG A 116 -0.07 1.04 26.61
CA ARG A 116 -0.36 1.99 27.69
C ARG A 116 0.47 3.26 27.47
N VAL A 117 -0.17 4.42 27.57
CA VAL A 117 0.52 5.71 27.57
C VAL A 117 1.33 5.81 28.85
N ASN A 118 2.57 6.32 28.74
CA ASN A 118 3.34 6.68 29.91
C ASN A 118 2.76 7.96 30.52
N VAL A 119 1.95 7.82 31.57
CA VAL A 119 1.29 8.96 32.24
C VAL A 119 2.25 9.79 33.12
N THR A 120 3.46 9.28 33.36
CA THR A 120 4.47 9.97 34.19
C THR A 120 5.39 10.88 33.36
N ASP A 121 5.59 10.57 32.08
CA ASP A 121 6.37 11.38 31.15
C ASP A 121 5.48 11.92 30.03
N ARG A 122 4.88 13.09 30.27
CA ARG A 122 3.97 13.76 29.32
C ARG A 122 4.67 14.27 28.06
N GLY A 123 6.00 14.32 28.05
CA GLY A 123 6.80 14.78 26.90
C GLY A 123 7.33 13.65 26.03
N ALA A 124 7.07 12.39 26.39
CA ALA A 124 7.53 11.24 25.62
C ALA A 124 6.91 11.27 24.21
N PRO A 125 7.72 11.06 23.16
CA PRO A 125 7.24 11.11 21.79
C PRO A 125 6.17 10.02 21.54
N MET A 126 5.12 10.38 20.80
CA MET A 126 4.09 9.43 20.37
C MET A 126 4.28 9.09 18.90
N LEU A 127 3.90 7.87 18.51
CA LEU A 127 3.99 7.43 17.11
C LEU A 127 3.24 8.38 16.15
N THR A 128 2.09 8.90 16.59
CA THR A 128 1.24 9.81 15.83
C THR A 128 1.90 11.16 15.50
N ASP A 129 2.95 11.54 16.23
CA ASP A 129 3.70 12.76 15.95
C ASP A 129 4.61 12.60 14.72
N PHE A 130 4.92 11.35 14.34
CA PHE A 130 5.83 11.02 13.24
C PHE A 130 5.11 10.38 12.05
N ILE A 131 4.06 9.61 12.32
CA ILE A 131 3.23 8.98 11.30
C ILE A 131 1.82 9.54 11.47
N ASP A 132 1.38 10.38 10.53
CA ASP A 132 0.10 11.06 10.62
C ASP A 132 -1.05 10.10 10.24
N PRO A 133 -2.00 9.80 11.14
CA PRO A 133 -3.14 8.92 10.84
C PRO A 133 -4.11 9.49 9.79
N LYS A 134 -3.94 10.76 9.37
CA LYS A 134 -4.67 11.33 8.21
C LYS A 134 -4.01 10.99 6.87
N LYS A 135 -2.73 10.63 6.88
CA LYS A 135 -1.96 10.26 5.68
C LYS A 135 -1.86 8.75 5.48
N PHE A 136 -1.89 7.99 6.57
CA PHE A 136 -1.78 6.53 6.56
C PHE A 136 -3.03 5.90 7.17
N THR A 137 -3.46 4.78 6.60
CA THR A 137 -4.47 3.94 7.23
C THR A 137 -3.84 3.17 8.38
N TYR A 138 -4.29 3.43 9.59
CA TYR A 138 -3.85 2.69 10.75
C TYR A 138 -4.58 1.35 10.83
N LEU A 139 -3.82 0.30 11.12
CA LEU A 139 -4.31 -1.04 11.38
C LEU A 139 -3.92 -1.46 12.81
N PRO A 140 -4.72 -1.07 13.83
CA PRO A 140 -4.46 -1.48 15.20
C PRO A 140 -4.46 -2.98 15.33
N ASN A 141 -3.50 -3.52 16.09
CA ASN A 141 -3.34 -4.95 16.28
C ASN A 141 -3.36 -5.37 17.75
N THR A 142 -3.54 -6.68 17.96
CA THR A 142 -3.55 -7.33 19.27
C THR A 142 -2.23 -8.05 19.57
N ALA A 143 -1.11 -7.56 19.02
CA ALA A 143 0.19 -8.19 19.25
C ALA A 143 0.48 -8.35 20.75
N GLY A 144 0.85 -9.58 21.13
CA GLY A 144 1.08 -9.95 22.53
C GLY A 144 -0.17 -10.39 23.31
N CYS A 145 -1.34 -10.51 22.67
CA CYS A 145 -2.50 -11.17 23.28
C CYS A 145 -2.43 -12.69 23.10
N PHE A 146 -2.74 -13.42 24.17
CA PHE A 146 -2.73 -14.90 24.20
C PHE A 146 -4.13 -15.50 24.42
N THR A 147 -5.14 -14.64 24.57
CA THR A 147 -6.54 -15.06 24.72
C THR A 147 -7.43 -14.18 23.84
N ALA A 148 -8.56 -14.72 23.43
CA ALA A 148 -9.59 -14.01 22.70
C ALA A 148 -10.09 -12.79 23.49
N ASP A 149 -10.27 -12.95 24.81
CA ASP A 149 -10.82 -11.89 25.66
C ASP A 149 -9.87 -10.68 25.74
N ASP A 150 -8.55 -10.93 25.84
CA ASP A 150 -7.54 -9.86 25.79
C ASP A 150 -7.50 -9.17 24.42
N ALA A 151 -7.58 -9.94 23.34
CA ALA A 151 -7.57 -9.42 21.98
C ALA A 151 -8.80 -8.54 21.71
N ILE A 152 -10.00 -9.03 22.06
CA ILE A 152 -11.26 -8.31 21.93
C ILE A 152 -11.20 -7.00 22.74
N ARG A 153 -10.77 -7.07 24.00
CA ARG A 153 -10.62 -5.89 24.86
C ARG A 153 -9.65 -4.87 24.25
N THR A 154 -8.52 -5.33 23.71
CA THR A 154 -7.50 -4.46 23.11
C THR A 154 -8.05 -3.71 21.90
N LEU A 155 -8.80 -4.37 21.02
CA LEU A 155 -9.37 -3.74 19.83
C LEU A 155 -10.55 -2.81 20.16
N ARG A 156 -11.37 -3.14 21.16
CA ARG A 156 -12.36 -2.20 21.69
C ARG A 156 -11.70 -0.91 22.18
N LEU A 157 -10.60 -1.02 22.94
CA LEU A 157 -9.83 0.15 23.36
C LEU A 157 -9.24 0.94 22.19
N ALA A 158 -8.74 0.25 21.15
CA ALA A 158 -8.26 0.90 19.94
C ALA A 158 -9.38 1.71 19.25
N ARG A 159 -10.57 1.11 19.14
CA ARG A 159 -11.74 1.75 18.54
C ARG A 159 -12.15 3.01 19.29
N GLU A 160 -12.20 2.95 20.63
CA GLU A 160 -12.52 4.12 21.46
C GLU A 160 -11.43 5.20 21.41
N ALA A 161 -10.16 4.81 21.29
CA ALA A 161 -9.05 5.76 21.30
C ALA A 161 -8.89 6.55 19.99
N GLY A 162 -9.29 6.00 18.84
CA GLY A 162 -9.12 6.70 17.56
C GLY A 162 -10.10 6.35 16.45
N GLY A 163 -11.20 5.66 16.77
CA GLY A 163 -12.32 5.44 15.83
C GLY A 163 -12.05 4.40 14.75
N TRP A 164 -11.05 3.54 14.92
CA TRP A 164 -10.67 2.55 13.90
C TRP A 164 -11.52 1.27 13.98
N ASN A 165 -12.30 0.99 12.94
CA ASN A 165 -13.02 -0.27 12.78
C ASN A 165 -12.21 -1.34 12.03
N LEU A 166 -11.28 -0.94 11.17
CA LEU A 166 -10.36 -1.85 10.49
C LEU A 166 -9.23 -2.24 11.45
N VAL A 167 -9.11 -3.54 11.73
CA VAL A 167 -8.23 -4.06 12.78
C VAL A 167 -7.50 -5.32 12.33
N LYS A 168 -6.27 -5.51 12.82
CA LYS A 168 -5.52 -6.75 12.71
C LYS A 168 -5.73 -7.59 13.97
N LEU A 169 -6.44 -8.70 13.86
CA LEU A 169 -6.56 -9.67 14.94
C LEU A 169 -5.38 -10.64 14.91
N GLU A 170 -4.71 -10.77 16.05
CA GLU A 170 -3.57 -11.65 16.29
C GLU A 170 -3.70 -12.24 17.71
N VAL A 171 -3.97 -13.54 17.81
CA VAL A 171 -4.03 -14.26 19.10
C VAL A 171 -3.01 -15.39 19.08
N LEU A 172 -2.02 -15.31 19.97
CA LEU A 172 -0.87 -16.22 19.99
C LEU A 172 -1.10 -17.35 20.99
N GLY A 173 -0.58 -18.54 20.70
CA GLY A 173 -0.65 -19.67 21.64
C GLY A 173 0.38 -19.59 22.76
N GLU A 174 1.60 -19.13 22.45
CA GLU A 174 2.65 -18.94 23.46
C GLU A 174 3.71 -17.91 23.02
N ALA A 175 4.43 -17.37 24.01
CA ALA A 175 5.41 -16.32 23.79
C ALA A 175 6.69 -16.77 23.08
N ARG A 176 7.02 -18.07 23.11
CA ARG A 176 8.27 -18.58 22.52
C ARG A 176 8.19 -18.72 21.01
N THR A 177 7.14 -19.36 20.50
CA THR A 177 6.98 -19.57 19.06
C THR A 177 6.23 -18.44 18.38
N LEU A 178 5.39 -17.71 19.12
CA LEU A 178 4.47 -16.70 18.57
C LEU A 178 3.60 -17.29 17.44
N TYR A 179 3.31 -18.59 17.51
CA TYR A 179 2.40 -19.26 16.58
C TYR A 179 0.95 -18.96 17.00
N PRO A 180 0.01 -18.78 16.06
CA PRO A 180 -1.37 -18.43 16.39
C PRO A 180 -2.11 -19.57 17.09
N ASP A 181 -2.92 -19.23 18.10
CA ASP A 181 -3.92 -20.15 18.65
C ASP A 181 -5.20 -20.03 17.81
N MET A 182 -5.47 -21.04 17.00
CA MET A 182 -6.62 -20.99 16.08
C MET A 182 -7.97 -21.06 16.79
N ALA A 183 -8.07 -21.67 17.98
CA ALA A 183 -9.33 -21.74 18.71
C ALA A 183 -9.70 -20.37 19.27
N GLU A 184 -8.76 -19.70 19.92
CA GLU A 184 -8.96 -18.35 20.44
C GLU A 184 -9.12 -17.32 19.29
N THR A 185 -8.40 -17.50 18.18
CA THR A 185 -8.52 -16.63 16.99
C THR A 185 -9.92 -16.71 16.38
N LEU A 186 -10.48 -17.91 16.22
CA LEU A 186 -11.86 -18.09 15.71
C LEU A 186 -12.89 -17.44 16.64
N LYS A 187 -12.76 -17.67 17.96
CA LYS A 187 -13.63 -17.07 18.98
C LYS A 187 -13.60 -15.53 18.92
N ALA A 188 -12.42 -14.94 18.86
CA ALA A 188 -12.27 -13.48 18.79
C ALA A 188 -12.82 -12.91 17.48
N THR A 189 -12.59 -13.59 16.35
CA THR A 189 -13.10 -13.18 15.03
C THR A 189 -14.62 -13.08 15.05
N GLU A 190 -15.31 -14.13 15.55
CA GLU A 190 -16.77 -14.15 15.61
C GLU A 190 -17.33 -12.97 16.42
N VAL A 191 -16.75 -12.67 17.58
CA VAL A 191 -17.20 -11.56 18.44
C VAL A 191 -16.97 -10.21 17.78
N LEU A 192 -15.76 -9.99 17.25
CA LEU A 192 -15.38 -8.70 16.68
C LEU A 192 -16.19 -8.37 15.42
N VAL A 193 -16.42 -9.36 14.54
CA VAL A 193 -17.27 -9.16 13.35
C VAL A 193 -18.71 -8.83 13.76
N LYS A 194 -19.28 -9.51 14.74
CA LYS A 194 -20.62 -9.19 15.28
C LYS A 194 -20.69 -7.78 15.87
N GLU A 195 -19.58 -7.25 16.37
CA GLU A 195 -19.45 -5.89 16.88
C GLU A 195 -19.12 -4.85 15.78
N GLY A 196 -19.18 -5.23 14.50
CA GLY A 196 -18.98 -4.34 13.38
C GLY A 196 -17.52 -3.92 13.17
N PHE A 197 -16.55 -4.71 13.64
CA PHE A 197 -15.16 -4.56 13.20
C PHE A 197 -14.96 -5.14 11.81
N ASP A 198 -14.12 -4.47 11.01
CA ASP A 198 -13.55 -5.03 9.78
C ASP A 198 -12.28 -5.79 10.16
N VAL A 199 -12.39 -7.10 10.35
CA VAL A 199 -11.31 -7.94 10.90
C VAL A 199 -10.41 -8.49 9.81
N MET A 200 -9.15 -8.04 9.77
CA MET A 200 -8.06 -8.72 9.07
C MET A 200 -7.40 -9.69 10.06
N VAL A 201 -7.37 -10.99 9.77
CA VAL A 201 -6.99 -11.99 10.79
C VAL A 201 -5.67 -12.70 10.49
N TYR A 202 -4.70 -12.57 11.40
CA TYR A 202 -3.49 -13.37 11.42
C TYR A 202 -3.80 -14.81 11.80
N CYS A 203 -3.32 -15.78 11.02
CA CYS A 203 -3.65 -17.18 11.21
C CYS A 203 -2.54 -18.15 10.76
N ALA A 204 -2.69 -19.42 11.13
CA ALA A 204 -1.89 -20.50 10.58
C ALA A 204 -2.12 -20.65 9.08
N ASP A 205 -1.19 -21.29 8.38
CA ASP A 205 -1.30 -21.67 6.97
C ASP A 205 -2.22 -22.89 6.76
N ASP A 206 -3.31 -23.00 7.54
CA ASP A 206 -4.32 -24.05 7.45
C ASP A 206 -5.50 -23.59 6.57
N PRO A 207 -5.71 -24.19 5.38
CA PRO A 207 -6.80 -23.81 4.48
C PRO A 207 -8.20 -23.97 5.07
N ILE A 208 -8.40 -24.93 5.97
CA ILE A 208 -9.69 -25.18 6.62
C ILE A 208 -9.96 -24.09 7.66
N ALA A 209 -8.96 -23.73 8.46
CA ALA A 209 -9.11 -22.67 9.45
C ALA A 209 -9.31 -21.29 8.76
N ALA A 210 -8.57 -21.03 7.69
CA ALA A 210 -8.75 -19.84 6.84
C ALA A 210 -10.18 -19.72 6.30
N LYS A 211 -10.74 -20.81 5.76
CA LYS A 211 -12.12 -20.83 5.26
C LYS A 211 -13.14 -20.52 6.36
N LYS A 212 -12.95 -21.06 7.56
CA LYS A 212 -13.83 -20.79 8.72
C LYS A 212 -13.77 -19.33 9.15
N LEU A 213 -12.57 -18.73 9.17
CA LEU A 213 -12.40 -17.30 9.49
C LEU A 213 -13.12 -16.41 8.49
N GLU A 214 -13.03 -16.74 7.20
CA GLU A 214 -13.80 -16.05 6.16
C GLU A 214 -15.32 -16.22 6.37
N ASP A 215 -15.80 -17.43 6.68
CA ASP A 215 -17.24 -17.68 6.92
C ASP A 215 -17.77 -16.93 8.15
N LEU A 216 -16.91 -16.64 9.13
CA LEU A 216 -17.23 -15.78 10.27
C LEU A 216 -17.28 -14.29 9.92
N GLY A 217 -16.85 -13.91 8.71
CA GLY A 217 -16.92 -12.54 8.18
C GLY A 217 -15.61 -11.74 8.31
N ALA A 218 -14.46 -12.40 8.46
CA ALA A 218 -13.17 -11.70 8.33
C ALA A 218 -13.06 -11.05 6.94
N CYS A 219 -12.65 -9.78 6.89
CA CYS A 219 -12.55 -9.02 5.64
C CYS A 219 -11.23 -9.27 4.89
N ALA A 220 -10.25 -9.89 5.55
CA ALA A 220 -9.02 -10.39 4.94
C ALA A 220 -8.44 -11.56 5.76
N ILE A 221 -7.83 -12.53 5.07
CA ILE A 221 -7.12 -13.64 5.72
C ILE A 221 -5.62 -13.40 5.61
N MET A 222 -4.90 -13.53 6.73
CA MET A 222 -3.47 -13.26 6.79
C MET A 222 -2.69 -14.48 7.30
N PRO A 223 -2.48 -15.51 6.46
CA PRO A 223 -1.73 -16.68 6.87
C PRO A 223 -0.25 -16.33 7.05
N LEU A 224 0.39 -16.98 8.01
CA LEU A 224 1.82 -16.83 8.23
C LEU A 224 2.65 -17.42 7.10
N GLY A 225 3.74 -16.73 6.70
CA GLY A 225 4.77 -17.34 5.87
C GLY A 225 5.64 -18.32 6.67
N SER A 226 6.03 -17.88 7.86
CA SER A 226 6.73 -18.62 8.91
C SER A 226 6.62 -17.86 10.24
N LEU A 227 7.27 -18.34 11.30
CA LEU A 227 7.17 -17.76 12.64
C LEU A 227 7.53 -16.27 12.66
N ILE A 228 6.83 -15.50 13.50
CA ILE A 228 7.03 -14.05 13.65
C ILE A 228 8.50 -13.74 13.98
N GLY A 229 9.11 -12.89 13.17
CA GLY A 229 10.50 -12.45 13.34
C GLY A 229 11.57 -13.50 13.00
N SER A 230 11.20 -14.67 12.48
CA SER A 230 12.16 -15.72 12.14
C SER A 230 12.95 -15.44 10.84
N GLY A 231 12.36 -14.72 9.90
CA GLY A 231 12.96 -14.42 8.60
C GLY A 231 13.16 -15.65 7.69
N LEU A 232 12.40 -16.73 7.93
CA LEU A 232 12.52 -17.97 7.16
C LEU A 232 11.78 -17.94 5.81
N GLY A 233 11.05 -16.87 5.51
CA GLY A 233 10.23 -16.75 4.31
C GLY A 233 9.02 -17.67 4.36
N ILE A 234 8.52 -18.08 3.18
CA ILE A 234 7.33 -18.92 3.03
C ILE A 234 7.74 -20.40 3.12
N GLN A 235 7.29 -21.08 4.17
CA GLN A 235 7.67 -22.48 4.41
C GLN A 235 6.76 -23.46 3.67
N ASN A 236 5.50 -23.10 3.46
CA ASN A 236 4.50 -23.98 2.84
C ASN A 236 3.75 -23.26 1.70
N PRO A 237 4.39 -23.09 0.53
CA PRO A 237 3.77 -22.38 -0.59
C PRO A 237 2.52 -23.08 -1.15
N VAL A 238 2.35 -24.38 -0.89
CA VAL A 238 1.19 -25.15 -1.37
C VAL A 238 -0.06 -24.79 -0.57
N THR A 239 0.00 -24.78 0.76
CA THR A 239 -1.16 -24.40 1.58
C THR A 239 -1.52 -22.94 1.41
N ILE A 240 -0.53 -22.04 1.30
CA ILE A 240 -0.78 -20.62 0.99
C ILE A 240 -1.54 -20.50 -0.34
N ARG A 241 -1.14 -21.23 -1.39
CA ARG A 241 -1.88 -21.23 -2.66
C ARG A 241 -3.31 -21.77 -2.51
N MET A 242 -3.51 -22.84 -1.73
CA MET A 242 -4.85 -23.36 -1.46
C MET A 242 -5.75 -22.34 -0.75
N ILE A 243 -5.20 -21.56 0.19
CA ILE A 243 -5.93 -20.47 0.85
C ILE A 243 -6.31 -19.39 -0.17
N ILE A 244 -5.38 -18.96 -1.02
CA ILE A 244 -5.62 -17.94 -2.06
C ILE A 244 -6.71 -18.39 -3.04
N GLU A 245 -6.63 -19.63 -3.53
CA GLU A 245 -7.59 -20.19 -4.48
C GLU A 245 -8.98 -20.40 -3.86
N GLY A 246 -9.06 -20.63 -2.54
CA GLY A 246 -10.31 -20.90 -1.82
C GLY A 246 -11.01 -19.67 -1.24
N ALA A 247 -10.30 -18.57 -1.00
CA ALA A 247 -10.84 -17.36 -0.38
C ALA A 247 -11.47 -16.41 -1.41
N LYS A 248 -12.53 -15.70 -0.99
CA LYS A 248 -13.16 -14.61 -1.75
C LYS A 248 -12.75 -13.23 -1.23
N VAL A 249 -12.14 -13.19 -0.04
CA VAL A 249 -11.54 -12.01 0.57
C VAL A 249 -10.05 -11.96 0.26
N PRO A 250 -9.39 -10.78 0.31
CA PRO A 250 -7.96 -10.67 0.07
C PRO A 250 -7.15 -11.54 1.04
N VAL A 251 -6.14 -12.22 0.50
CA VAL A 251 -5.19 -13.03 1.26
C VAL A 251 -3.83 -12.34 1.25
N LEU A 252 -3.28 -12.08 2.43
CA LEU A 252 -1.97 -11.43 2.58
C LEU A 252 -1.03 -12.33 3.38
N VAL A 253 0.18 -12.57 2.89
CA VAL A 253 1.19 -13.23 3.75
C VAL A 253 1.60 -12.24 4.84
N ASP A 254 1.47 -12.66 6.10
CA ASP A 254 1.84 -11.86 7.27
C ASP A 254 2.91 -12.58 8.08
N ALA A 255 3.99 -11.86 8.42
CA ALA A 255 5.12 -12.37 9.16
C ALA A 255 5.93 -13.48 8.44
N GLY A 256 7.05 -13.86 9.03
CA GLY A 256 7.98 -14.85 8.50
C GLY A 256 8.90 -14.38 7.36
N VAL A 257 8.47 -13.39 6.57
CA VAL A 257 9.31 -12.73 5.53
C VAL A 257 10.64 -12.27 6.14
N GLY A 258 11.75 -12.61 5.49
CA GLY A 258 13.10 -12.18 5.89
C GLY A 258 13.75 -11.21 4.91
N THR A 259 13.49 -11.37 3.61
CA THR A 259 14.10 -10.54 2.56
C THR A 259 13.18 -10.32 1.36
N ALA A 260 13.63 -9.50 0.42
CA ALA A 260 12.93 -9.13 -0.80
C ALA A 260 12.41 -10.34 -1.59
N SER A 261 13.21 -11.41 -1.74
CA SER A 261 12.78 -12.61 -2.49
C SER A 261 11.56 -13.29 -1.87
N ASP A 262 11.39 -13.25 -0.55
CA ASP A 262 10.25 -13.87 0.12
C ASP A 262 8.97 -13.08 -0.16
N ALA A 263 9.06 -11.75 -0.12
CA ALA A 263 7.94 -10.87 -0.46
C ALA A 263 7.54 -11.00 -1.93
N ALA A 264 8.52 -11.09 -2.84
CA ALA A 264 8.26 -11.36 -4.26
C ALA A 264 7.57 -12.73 -4.44
N ALA A 265 8.05 -13.77 -3.76
CA ALA A 265 7.47 -15.10 -3.82
C ALA A 265 6.02 -15.13 -3.32
N ALA A 266 5.68 -14.38 -2.27
CA ALA A 266 4.29 -14.25 -1.81
C ALA A 266 3.39 -13.66 -2.91
N MET A 267 3.83 -12.59 -3.56
CA MET A 267 3.07 -11.94 -4.62
C MET A 267 2.96 -12.83 -5.87
N GLU A 268 4.02 -13.57 -6.22
CA GLU A 268 4.00 -14.55 -7.31
C GLU A 268 3.01 -15.71 -7.08
N LEU A 269 2.71 -16.05 -5.82
CA LEU A 269 1.67 -17.03 -5.48
C LEU A 269 0.25 -16.50 -5.67
N GLY A 270 0.08 -15.19 -5.84
CA GLY A 270 -1.22 -14.54 -6.02
C GLY A 270 -1.76 -13.83 -4.77
N CYS A 271 -0.94 -13.62 -3.74
CA CYS A 271 -1.35 -12.82 -2.58
C CYS A 271 -1.81 -11.41 -3.01
N ALA A 272 -2.82 -10.88 -2.31
CA ALA A 272 -3.26 -9.50 -2.47
C ALA A 272 -2.21 -8.50 -1.96
N GLY A 273 -1.43 -8.89 -0.96
CA GLY A 273 -0.33 -8.11 -0.40
C GLY A 273 0.52 -8.89 0.59
N VAL A 274 1.46 -8.18 1.21
CA VAL A 274 2.38 -8.71 2.21
C VAL A 274 2.43 -7.76 3.41
N LEU A 275 2.40 -8.30 4.61
CA LEU A 275 2.57 -7.56 5.87
C LEU A 275 3.88 -7.99 6.54
N MET A 276 4.75 -7.02 6.85
CA MET A 276 6.01 -7.29 7.54
C MET A 276 6.42 -6.18 8.51
N ASN A 277 7.28 -6.54 9.46
CA ASN A 277 7.88 -5.59 10.41
C ASN A 277 9.38 -5.85 10.58
N THR A 278 9.73 -6.98 11.20
CA THR A 278 11.12 -7.30 11.61
C THR A 278 12.11 -7.26 10.45
N ALA A 279 11.75 -7.77 9.28
CA ALA A 279 12.63 -7.77 8.11
C ALA A 279 13.14 -6.36 7.74
N ILE A 280 12.30 -5.33 7.91
CA ILE A 280 12.68 -3.94 7.65
C ILE A 280 13.34 -3.35 8.91
N ALA A 281 12.67 -3.44 10.06
CA ALA A 281 13.06 -2.75 11.28
C ALA A 281 14.42 -3.20 11.84
N GLU A 282 14.77 -4.48 11.70
CA GLU A 282 16.02 -5.06 12.20
C GLU A 282 17.10 -5.17 11.10
N ALA A 283 16.84 -4.68 9.88
CA ALA A 283 17.86 -4.60 8.85
C ALA A 283 18.99 -3.64 9.25
N LYS A 284 20.21 -3.88 8.75
CA LYS A 284 21.34 -2.96 8.94
C LYS A 284 21.04 -1.55 8.41
N ASP A 285 20.29 -1.48 7.31
CA ASP A 285 19.75 -0.25 6.75
C ASP A 285 18.23 -0.42 6.51
N PRO A 286 17.39 0.04 7.45
CA PRO A 286 15.94 -0.10 7.35
C PRO A 286 15.33 0.64 6.15
N LEU A 287 15.89 1.77 5.72
CA LEU A 287 15.34 2.57 4.62
C LEU A 287 15.64 1.89 3.29
N LEU A 288 16.87 1.38 3.13
CA LEU A 288 17.23 0.58 1.95
C LEU A 288 16.40 -0.70 1.88
N MET A 289 16.20 -1.38 3.01
CA MET A 289 15.36 -2.58 3.05
C MET A 289 13.90 -2.29 2.77
N ALA A 290 13.34 -1.20 3.30
CA ALA A 290 11.99 -0.76 2.99
C ALA A 290 11.78 -0.54 1.48
N ARG A 291 12.74 0.13 0.82
CA ARG A 291 12.71 0.30 -0.64
C ARG A 291 12.85 -1.03 -1.39
N ALA A 292 13.71 -1.93 -0.91
CA ALA A 292 13.87 -3.26 -1.52
C ALA A 292 12.58 -4.08 -1.44
N MET A 293 11.89 -4.06 -0.30
CA MET A 293 10.61 -4.74 -0.09
C MET A 293 9.51 -4.17 -0.98
N LYS A 294 9.45 -2.83 -1.14
CA LYS A 294 8.54 -2.18 -2.08
C LYS A 294 8.72 -2.75 -3.50
N LEU A 295 9.94 -2.70 -4.01
CA LEU A 295 10.27 -3.18 -5.35
C LEU A 295 9.99 -4.67 -5.51
N ALA A 296 10.22 -5.46 -4.46
CA ALA A 296 9.93 -6.89 -4.47
C ALA A 296 8.43 -7.20 -4.60
N VAL A 297 7.60 -6.49 -3.83
CA VAL A 297 6.13 -6.64 -3.89
C VAL A 297 5.62 -6.21 -5.26
N GLU A 298 6.09 -5.08 -5.80
CA GLU A 298 5.75 -4.61 -7.14
C GLU A 298 6.18 -5.63 -8.21
N SER A 299 7.44 -6.09 -8.16
CA SER A 299 8.00 -7.06 -9.10
C SER A 299 7.23 -8.39 -9.07
N GLY A 300 6.97 -8.94 -7.89
CA GLY A 300 6.24 -10.19 -7.74
C GLY A 300 4.80 -10.09 -8.23
N ARG A 301 4.14 -8.93 -8.02
CA ARG A 301 2.79 -8.69 -8.55
C ARG A 301 2.79 -8.60 -10.08
N LEU A 302 3.77 -7.91 -10.66
CA LEU A 302 3.94 -7.84 -12.11
C LEU A 302 4.21 -9.24 -12.70
N ALA A 303 5.06 -10.04 -12.05
CA ALA A 303 5.34 -11.42 -12.48
C ALA A 303 4.10 -12.33 -12.41
N TYR A 304 3.28 -12.19 -11.37
CA TYR A 304 2.00 -12.90 -11.27
C TYR A 304 1.08 -12.57 -12.45
N ARG A 305 0.89 -11.27 -12.74
CA ARG A 305 0.02 -10.81 -13.84
C ARG A 305 0.56 -11.14 -15.22
N ALA A 306 1.89 -11.12 -15.40
CA ALA A 306 2.53 -11.46 -16.66
C ALA A 306 2.38 -12.95 -17.03
N GLY A 307 2.13 -13.82 -16.05
CA GLY A 307 2.04 -15.26 -16.27
C GLY A 307 3.41 -15.87 -16.57
N ARG A 308 4.12 -16.28 -15.51
CA ARG A 308 5.43 -16.94 -15.67
C ARG A 308 5.35 -18.20 -16.54
N MET A 309 6.46 -18.54 -17.21
CA MET A 309 6.59 -19.81 -17.91
C MET A 309 6.41 -21.02 -16.97
N ALA A 310 5.91 -22.12 -17.53
CA ALA A 310 5.76 -23.39 -16.82
C ALA A 310 7.11 -23.92 -16.32
N LYS A 311 7.13 -24.46 -15.10
CA LYS A 311 8.32 -25.17 -14.58
C LYS A 311 8.47 -26.49 -15.32
N ARG A 312 9.62 -26.68 -15.97
CA ARG A 312 10.00 -27.94 -16.61
C ARG A 312 10.85 -28.77 -15.66
N ARG A 313 10.79 -30.09 -15.78
CA ARG A 313 11.64 -31.01 -14.99
C ARG A 313 13.09 -31.04 -15.49
N TYR A 314 13.29 -30.80 -16.78
CA TYR A 314 14.59 -30.83 -17.44
C TYR A 314 14.76 -29.60 -18.34
N ALA A 315 16.01 -29.37 -18.77
CA ALA A 315 16.30 -28.37 -19.78
C ALA A 315 15.62 -28.74 -21.10
N ASP A 316 15.13 -27.72 -21.80
CA ASP A 316 14.62 -27.82 -23.15
C ASP A 316 15.29 -26.68 -23.93
N PRO A 317 16.06 -26.99 -25.00
CA PRO A 317 16.89 -26.02 -25.68
C PRO A 317 16.07 -24.84 -26.18
N SER A 318 16.53 -23.62 -25.88
CA SER A 318 15.88 -22.38 -26.31
C SER A 318 16.05 -22.11 -27.81
N SER A 319 16.98 -22.80 -28.47
CA SER A 319 17.32 -22.63 -29.87
C SER A 319 16.86 -23.85 -30.67
N PRO A 320 16.25 -23.67 -31.86
CA PRO A 320 15.89 -24.77 -32.73
C PRO A 320 17.11 -25.66 -33.01
N LEU A 321 16.95 -26.98 -32.88
CA LEU A 321 18.02 -27.95 -33.18
C LEU A 321 18.33 -28.05 -34.68
N ALA A 322 17.52 -27.43 -35.54
CA ALA A 322 17.77 -27.34 -36.98
C ALA A 322 18.90 -26.35 -37.26
N GLY A 323 20.03 -26.85 -37.78
CA GLY A 323 21.19 -26.02 -38.18
C GLY A 323 22.36 -26.02 -37.20
N LEU A 324 22.42 -26.94 -36.24
CA LEU A 324 23.62 -27.17 -35.44
C LEU A 324 24.69 -27.90 -36.29
N ILE A 325 25.92 -27.37 -36.31
CA ILE A 325 27.13 -27.97 -36.94
C ILE A 325 27.82 -28.89 -35.94
#